data_AF-A2I6C5-F1
#
_entry.id   AF-A2I6C5-F1
#
_cell.length_a   1.000
_cell.length_b   1.000
_cell.length_c   1.000
_cell.angle_alpha   90.00
_cell.angle_beta   90.00
_cell.angle_gamma   90.00
#
_symmetry.space_group_name_H-M   'P 1'
#
loop_
_entity.id
_entity.type
_entity.pdbx_description
1 polymer ?
#
loop_
_entity_poly.entity_id
_entity_poly.type
_entity_poly.pdbx_seq_one_letter_code
_entity_poly.pdbx_strand_id
1 'polypeptide(L)' 'HWHGFFQHGANYNDGVAFVTQCPIVPKNSYQYDFKVPDQAGTFWYHS' A
#
# COMPACT_ATOMS: atom_id res chain seq x y z
N HIS A 1 4.52 0.81 2.65
CA HIS A 1 3.87 1.89 1.89
C HIS A 1 4.26 1.86 0.41
N TRP A 2 3.31 2.15 -0.48
CA TRP A 2 3.54 2.25 -1.93
C TRP A 2 3.57 3.72 -2.36
N HIS A 3 4.75 4.32 -2.31
CA HIS A 3 4.90 5.77 -2.38
C HIS A 3 4.49 6.33 -3.73
N GLY A 4 3.51 7.23 -3.69
CA GLY A 4 3.01 7.97 -4.85
C GLY A 4 1.77 7.37 -5.53
N PHE A 5 1.23 6.24 -5.07
CA PHE A 5 -0.06 5.74 -5.56
C PHE A 5 -1.25 6.31 -4.78
N PHE A 6 -2.33 6.65 -5.47
CA PHE A 6 -3.51 7.29 -4.88
C PHE A 6 -4.35 6.35 -4.01
N GLN A 7 -4.26 5.03 -4.21
CA GLN A 7 -4.99 4.02 -3.44
C GLN A 7 -6.52 4.28 -3.36
N HIS A 8 -7.12 4.84 -4.41
CA HIS A 8 -8.54 5.22 -4.40
C HIS A 8 -9.44 3.98 -4.22
N GLY A 9 -10.25 3.97 -3.16
CA GLY A 9 -11.07 2.82 -2.77
C GLY A 9 -10.30 1.64 -2.14
N ALA A 10 -8.98 1.77 -2.00
CA ALA A 10 -8.07 0.75 -1.47
C ALA A 10 -7.14 1.31 -0.39
N ASN A 11 -7.59 2.29 0.42
CA ASN A 11 -6.75 2.94 1.44
C ASN A 11 -6.13 1.95 2.44
N TYR A 12 -6.79 0.82 2.72
CA TYR A 12 -6.25 -0.26 3.55
C TYR A 12 -4.98 -0.93 2.99
N ASN A 13 -4.66 -0.72 1.71
CA ASN A 13 -3.43 -1.19 1.06
C ASN A 13 -2.30 -0.15 1.06
N ASP A 14 -2.51 1.03 1.65
CA ASP A 14 -1.52 2.12 1.56
C ASP A 14 -0.22 1.81 2.33
N GLY A 15 -0.27 0.96 3.36
CA GLY A 15 0.93 0.46 4.03
C GLY A 15 1.53 1.36 5.11
N VAL A 16 0.78 2.31 5.68
CA VAL A 16 1.21 3.15 6.82
C VAL A 16 0.75 2.49 8.13
N ALA A 17 1.72 2.03 8.93
CA ALA A 17 1.45 1.38 10.20
C ALA A 17 0.67 2.29 11.16
N PHE A 18 -0.36 1.73 11.78
CA PHE A 18 -1.26 2.40 12.74
C PHE A 18 -2.11 3.55 12.17
N VAL A 19 -2.09 3.76 10.85
CA VAL A 19 -3.00 4.68 10.15
C VAL A 19 -3.91 3.90 9.21
N THR A 20 -3.34 3.19 8.24
CA THR A 20 -4.12 2.45 7.25
C THR A 20 -4.18 0.95 7.53
N GLN A 21 -3.28 0.43 8.36
CA GLN A 21 -3.27 -0.97 8.79
C GLN A 21 -2.41 -1.22 10.04
N CYS A 22 -2.60 -2.37 10.69
CA CYS A 22 -1.61 -2.91 11.63
C CYS A 22 -0.39 -3.50 10.87
N PRO A 23 0.80 -3.53 11.50
CA PRO A 23 1.96 -4.22 10.92
C PRO A 23 1.67 -5.71 10.68
N ILE A 24 2.21 -6.24 9.58
CA ILE A 24 2.18 -7.67 9.31
C ILE A 24 3.07 -8.36 10.35
N VAL A 25 2.50 -9.28 11.13
CA VAL A 25 3.23 -10.00 12.17
C VAL A 25 4.22 -11.01 11.56
N PRO A 26 5.29 -11.38 12.28
CA PRO A 26 6.26 -12.36 11.78
C PRO A 26 5.60 -13.66 11.32
N LYS A 27 6.16 -14.27 10.26
CA LYS A 27 5.70 -15.54 9.66
C LYS A 27 4.28 -15.51 9.07
N ASN A 28 3.70 -14.33 8.90
CA ASN A 28 2.42 -14.14 8.22
C ASN A 28 2.63 -13.31 6.95
N SER A 29 1.66 -13.39 6.05
CA SER A 29 1.67 -12.71 4.77
C SER A 29 0.42 -11.85 4.64
N TYR A 30 0.53 -10.77 3.86
CA TYR A 30 -0.58 -9.92 3.49
C TYR A 30 -0.47 -9.58 2.01
N GLN A 31 -1.57 -9.66 1.28
CA GLN A 31 -1.61 -9.30 -0.13
C GLN A 31 -2.11 -7.86 -0.26
N TYR A 32 -1.25 -7.00 -0.80
CA TYR A 32 -1.64 -5.67 -1.27
C TYR A 32 -2.18 -5.80 -2.69
N ASP A 33 -3.48 -5.57 -2.88
CA ASP A 33 -4.15 -5.68 -4.19
C ASP A 33 -4.92 -4.41 -4.52
N PHE A 34 -4.36 -3.59 -5.41
CA PHE A 34 -4.94 -2.32 -5.83
C PHE A 34 -4.65 -2.04 -7.32
N LYS A 35 -5.48 -1.17 -7.91
CA LYS A 35 -5.37 -0.75 -9.31
C LYS A 35 -4.73 0.63 -9.40
N VAL A 36 -4.12 0.90 -10.55
CA VAL A 36 -3.51 2.19 -10.88
C VAL A 36 -4.08 2.68 -12.23
N PRO A 37 -5.34 3.13 -12.28
CA PRO A 37 -6.02 3.43 -13.55
C PRO A 37 -5.58 4.76 -14.18
N ASP A 38 -5.06 5.69 -13.38
CA ASP A 38 -4.92 7.11 -13.72
C ASP A 38 -3.53 7.68 -13.35
N GLN A 39 -2.55 6.82 -13.06
CA GLN A 39 -1.17 7.25 -12.75
C GLN A 39 -0.12 6.48 -13.57
N ALA A 40 0.87 7.21 -14.07
CA ALA A 40 2.07 6.68 -14.69
C ALA A 40 3.27 7.57 -14.35
N GLY A 41 4.42 6.96 -14.06
CA GLY A 41 5.61 7.69 -13.62
C GLY A 41 6.60 6.78 -12.91
N THR A 42 7.59 7.40 -12.26
CA THR A 42 8.57 6.70 -11.41
C THR A 42 8.10 6.73 -9.97
N PHE A 43 8.01 5.55 -9.37
CA PHE A 43 7.55 5.35 -7.99
C PHE A 43 8.54 4.46 -7.24
N TRP A 44 8.30 4.27 -5.94
CA TRP A 44 9.10 3.40 -5.08
C TRP A 44 8.25 2.86 -3.94
N TYR A 45 8.78 1.87 -3.21
CA TYR A 45 8.13 1.30 -2.03
C TYR A 45 9.10 1.33 -0.85
N HIS A 46 8.56 1.41 0.36
CA HIS A 46 9.35 1.32 1.60
C HIS A 46 8.54 0.76 2.77
N SER A 47 9.26 0.31 3.80
CA SER A 47 8.68 -0.06 5.10
C SER A 47 8.24 1.16 5.88
#